data_AF-A0A4U1IZZ6-F1
#
_entry.id   AF-A0A4U1IZZ6-F1
#
_cell.length_a   1.000
_cell.length_b   1.000
_cell.length_c   1.000
_cell.angle_alpha   90.00
_cell.angle_beta   90.00
_cell.angle_gamma   90.00
#
_symmetry.space_group_name_H-M   'P 1'
#
loop_
_entity.id
_entity.type
_entity.pdbx_description
1 polymer ?
#
loop_
_entity_poly.entity_id
_entity_poly.type
_entity_poly.pdbx_seq_one_letter_code
_entity_poly.pdbx_strand_id
1 'polypeptide(L)'
;MFSPSCTSGATGRSHQRSPDTRLPLRLTITWGHAGRITSPGRLRRRRGRDTVERLARPLASLKTMPIHVVQQGECFSKIAARYGFGDYRVLYDHPDNAELKKKRANPNVLEPGDRIVIPDKGLKVEEGLATGKLHRFRLRRPKKELRLKLEGHDGKPLAGEAYVLDVGGEKHEGKTDGDGLLAQKVPVSETTGTLTIAGRVIHLRLGHLNPLDAADGGLSGAQGRLSNLGYNPGPADGVLGKRTRMALALFQHDEKLDVTGKLDDTTKKKLEEKHGS
;
A
#
# COMPACT_ATOMS: atom_id res chain seq x y z
N MET A 1 -52.56 37.78 -1.04
CA MET A 1 -53.81 37.23 -1.61
C MET A 1 -53.41 36.00 -2.40
N PHE A 2 -53.66 34.73 -2.05
CA PHE A 2 -54.64 34.07 -1.18
C PHE A 2 -54.00 32.79 -0.59
N SER A 3 -54.22 32.53 0.70
CA SER A 3 -54.53 31.18 1.22
C SER A 3 -56.06 31.02 1.24
N PRO A 4 -56.66 29.81 1.26
CA PRO A 4 -56.91 29.01 2.49
C PRO A 4 -56.68 27.48 2.28
N SER A 5 -56.25 26.62 3.21
CA SER A 5 -56.73 26.13 4.53
C SER A 5 -57.88 25.08 4.50
N CYS A 6 -57.82 24.14 5.47
CA CYS A 6 -58.84 23.23 6.03
C CYS A 6 -58.94 21.78 5.48
N THR A 7 -59.13 20.67 6.25
CA THR A 7 -59.02 20.30 7.69
C THR A 7 -59.40 18.80 7.87
N SER A 8 -59.12 18.23 9.07
CA SER A 8 -59.69 17.03 9.75
C SER A 8 -59.00 15.68 9.46
N GLY A 9 -58.59 14.84 10.43
CA GLY A 9 -59.06 14.55 11.81
C GLY A 9 -59.77 13.18 11.77
N ALA A 10 -59.38 12.09 12.46
CA ALA A 10 -59.51 11.82 13.91
C ALA A 10 -59.02 10.36 14.20
N THR A 11 -58.20 10.08 15.24
CA THR A 11 -58.50 9.52 16.59
C THR A 11 -58.62 7.99 16.78
N GLY A 12 -57.92 7.47 17.83
CA GLY A 12 -58.17 6.22 18.57
C GLY A 12 -56.89 5.39 18.85
N ARG A 13 -56.15 5.52 19.97
CA ARG A 13 -56.31 4.86 21.31
C ARG A 13 -56.80 3.40 21.21
N SER A 14 -56.26 2.37 21.88
CA SER A 14 -55.50 2.24 23.15
C SER A 14 -55.17 0.76 23.43
N HIS A 15 -54.12 0.51 24.25
CA HIS A 15 -53.96 -0.65 25.19
C HIS A 15 -53.75 -2.05 24.57
N GLN A 16 -53.00 -3.04 25.09
CA GLN A 16 -52.46 -3.46 26.40
C GLN A 16 -51.03 -4.06 26.19
N ARG A 17 -50.01 -3.82 27.03
CA ARG A 17 -49.58 -4.56 28.24
C ARG A 17 -49.53 -6.10 28.13
N SER A 18 -48.29 -6.63 28.01
CA SER A 18 -47.60 -7.64 28.88
C SER A 18 -48.30 -8.97 29.26
N PRO A 19 -47.62 -9.95 29.90
CA PRO A 19 -46.25 -10.49 29.78
C PRO A 19 -46.27 -12.05 29.79
N ASP A 20 -45.13 -12.69 30.12
CA ASP A 20 -45.03 -14.02 30.77
C ASP A 20 -45.16 -15.25 29.83
N THR A 21 -44.46 -16.38 29.99
CA THR A 21 -43.64 -16.94 31.08
C THR A 21 -42.81 -18.12 30.50
N ARG A 22 -41.83 -18.61 31.29
CA ARG A 22 -41.41 -20.03 31.46
C ARG A 22 -40.29 -20.65 30.59
N LEU A 23 -39.11 -20.67 31.22
CA LEU A 23 -38.01 -21.66 31.22
C LEU A 23 -38.48 -23.15 31.28
N PRO A 24 -37.60 -24.17 31.42
CA PRO A 24 -36.49 -24.65 30.58
C PRO A 24 -36.63 -26.18 30.28
N LEU A 25 -35.77 -26.77 29.44
CA LEU A 25 -35.63 -28.25 29.33
C LEU A 25 -34.21 -28.73 29.68
N ARG A 26 -34.14 -29.55 30.75
CA ARG A 26 -33.09 -30.54 31.09
C ARG A 26 -33.18 -31.74 30.11
N LEU A 27 -32.31 -32.74 29.95
CA LEU A 27 -31.22 -33.46 30.65
C LEU A 27 -30.46 -34.22 29.51
N THR A 28 -29.21 -34.71 29.60
CA THR A 28 -28.83 -35.94 30.33
C THR A 28 -27.32 -36.12 30.25
N ILE A 29 -26.72 -36.55 31.37
CA ILE A 29 -25.33 -37.00 31.51
C ILE A 29 -25.34 -38.53 31.44
N THR A 30 -24.38 -39.14 30.74
CA THR A 30 -24.05 -40.57 30.89
C THR A 30 -22.67 -40.72 31.56
N TRP A 31 -22.62 -41.58 32.56
CA TRP A 31 -21.42 -41.98 33.28
C TRP A 31 -20.84 -43.26 32.67
N GLY A 32 -19.51 -43.33 32.54
CA GLY A 32 -18.77 -44.58 32.42
C GLY A 32 -18.11 -44.93 33.75
N HIS A 33 -18.53 -46.03 34.36
CA HIS A 33 -17.93 -46.66 35.54
C HIS A 33 -16.47 -47.10 35.27
N ALA A 34 -15.53 -46.69 36.11
CA ALA A 34 -14.99 -47.40 37.27
C ALA A 34 -13.77 -48.28 36.97
N GLY A 35 -12.64 -47.90 37.59
CA GLY A 35 -11.44 -48.71 37.74
C GLY A 35 -10.58 -48.08 38.84
N ARG A 36 -10.75 -48.56 40.07
CA ARG A 36 -9.97 -48.19 41.27
C ARG A 36 -9.23 -49.46 41.71
N ILE A 37 -7.98 -49.35 42.17
CA ILE A 37 -7.21 -50.25 43.09
C ILE A 37 -5.79 -49.63 43.16
N THR A 38 -5.43 -48.87 44.22
CA THR A 38 -4.57 -49.23 45.40
C THR A 38 -3.16 -49.71 45.00
N SER A 39 -2.02 -49.38 45.62
CA SER A 39 -1.62 -48.72 46.88
C SER A 39 -0.06 -48.53 46.86
N PRO A 40 0.61 -47.98 47.89
CA PRO A 40 1.86 -47.23 47.74
C PRO A 40 3.14 -48.07 47.81
N GLY A 41 4.10 -47.77 46.93
CA GLY A 41 5.42 -48.38 46.86
C GLY A 41 6.54 -47.45 47.33
N ARG A 42 7.33 -47.97 48.26
CA ARG A 42 8.31 -47.31 49.12
C ARG A 42 9.56 -46.78 48.39
N LEU A 43 10.04 -45.64 48.90
CA LEU A 43 11.29 -44.93 48.68
C LEU A 43 12.53 -45.83 48.47
N ARG A 44 13.35 -45.55 47.45
CA ARG A 44 14.77 -45.92 47.44
C ARG A 44 15.64 -44.74 46.98
N ARG A 45 16.43 -44.23 47.92
CA ARG A 45 17.47 -43.21 47.72
C ARG A 45 18.48 -43.67 46.66
N ARG A 46 18.75 -42.82 45.67
CA ARG A 46 20.09 -42.73 45.06
C ARG A 46 20.54 -41.27 45.09
N ARG A 47 21.67 -41.06 45.78
CA ARG A 47 22.45 -39.82 45.75
C ARG A 47 22.97 -39.62 44.33
N GLY A 48 22.72 -38.46 43.75
CA GLY A 48 23.25 -38.04 42.46
C GLY A 48 23.30 -36.53 42.41
N ARG A 49 24.46 -35.99 42.86
CA ARG A 49 25.03 -34.68 42.58
C ARG A 49 24.06 -33.57 42.13
N ASP A 50 23.81 -32.64 43.04
CA ASP A 50 23.26 -31.31 42.77
C ASP A 50 24.18 -30.55 41.79
N THR A 51 23.87 -30.64 40.50
CA THR A 51 24.16 -29.55 39.56
C THR A 51 22.87 -28.76 39.43
N VAL A 52 22.79 -27.65 40.18
CA VAL A 52 21.82 -26.60 39.95
C VAL A 52 22.20 -25.95 38.62
N GLU A 53 21.79 -26.58 37.52
CA GLU A 53 21.93 -26.03 36.19
C GLU A 53 21.01 -24.81 36.11
N ARG A 54 21.65 -23.68 36.40
CA ARG A 54 21.08 -22.34 36.39
C ARG A 54 20.49 -22.11 35.01
N LEU A 55 19.18 -22.31 34.86
CA LEU A 55 18.35 -21.84 33.76
C LEU A 55 18.34 -20.31 33.73
N ALA A 56 19.50 -19.70 33.50
CA ALA A 56 19.61 -18.31 33.10
C ALA A 56 19.51 -18.27 31.57
N ARG A 57 18.29 -18.49 31.05
CA ARG A 57 17.95 -17.93 29.74
C ARG A 57 18.11 -16.41 29.89
N PRO A 58 18.91 -15.74 29.05
CA PRO A 58 18.95 -14.29 29.10
C PRO A 58 17.54 -13.78 28.80
N LEU A 59 17.02 -12.94 29.69
CA LEU A 59 15.85 -12.11 29.40
C LEU A 59 16.27 -11.19 28.26
N ALA A 60 16.08 -11.66 27.02
CA ALA A 60 16.08 -10.82 25.85
C ALA A 60 15.14 -9.66 26.16
N SER A 61 15.67 -8.44 26.09
CA SER A 61 14.90 -7.21 26.20
C SER A 61 13.59 -7.38 25.45
N LEU A 62 12.47 -7.38 26.16
CA LEU A 62 11.11 -7.44 25.60
C LEU A 62 10.86 -6.13 24.86
N LYS A 63 11.47 -6.01 23.69
CA LYS A 63 11.22 -4.96 22.73
C LYS A 63 9.81 -5.24 22.21
N THR A 64 8.84 -4.51 22.74
CA THR A 64 7.42 -4.65 22.38
C THR A 64 7.28 -4.41 20.87
N MET A 65 7.12 -5.50 20.12
CA MET A 65 6.85 -5.46 18.69
C MET A 65 5.51 -4.76 18.45
N PRO A 66 5.43 -3.79 17.53
CA PRO A 66 4.19 -3.08 17.28
C PRO A 66 3.12 -4.04 16.74
N ILE A 67 1.94 -4.02 17.36
CA ILE A 67 0.79 -4.80 16.93
C ILE A 67 -0.04 -3.96 15.96
N HIS A 68 -0.25 -4.46 14.76
CA HIS A 68 -1.17 -3.89 13.79
C HIS A 68 -2.56 -4.52 13.96
N VAL A 69 -3.59 -3.69 14.10
CA VAL A 69 -4.99 -4.13 14.18
C VAL A 69 -5.58 -4.03 12.78
N VAL A 70 -5.98 -5.16 12.21
CA VAL A 70 -6.53 -5.26 10.86
C VAL A 70 -7.79 -4.41 10.74
N GLN A 71 -7.85 -3.59 9.69
CA GLN A 71 -9.03 -2.85 9.28
C GLN A 71 -9.75 -3.55 8.12
N GLN A 72 -11.01 -3.17 7.90
CA GLN A 72 -11.83 -3.74 6.83
C GLN A 72 -11.15 -3.57 5.45
N GLY A 73 -10.99 -4.68 4.73
CA GLY A 73 -10.36 -4.70 3.41
C GLY A 73 -8.82 -4.74 3.44
N GLU A 74 -8.19 -4.97 4.59
CA GLU A 74 -6.75 -5.23 4.67
C GLU A 74 -6.44 -6.73 4.53
N CYS A 75 -5.29 -7.02 3.93
CA CYS A 75 -4.73 -8.36 3.77
C CYS A 75 -3.23 -8.34 4.15
N PHE A 76 -2.63 -9.51 4.40
CA PHE A 76 -1.24 -9.60 4.83
C PHE A 76 -0.26 -8.88 3.89
N SER A 77 -0.49 -8.94 2.57
CA SER A 77 0.35 -8.25 1.57
C SER A 77 0.31 -6.73 1.70
N LYS A 78 -0.86 -6.15 1.94
CA LYS A 78 -1.03 -4.69 2.08
C LYS A 78 -0.40 -4.19 3.38
N ILE A 79 -0.54 -4.97 4.44
CA ILE A 79 0.05 -4.68 5.75
C ILE A 79 1.57 -4.81 5.69
N ALA A 80 2.11 -5.88 5.09
CA ALA A 80 3.55 -6.07 4.90
C ALA A 80 4.20 -4.92 4.14
N ALA A 81 3.59 -4.49 3.02
CA ALA A 81 4.07 -3.36 2.23
C ALA A 81 4.08 -2.05 3.05
N ARG A 82 3.03 -1.80 3.85
CA ARG A 82 2.93 -0.62 4.72
C ARG A 82 4.07 -0.53 5.74
N TYR A 83 4.47 -1.67 6.30
CA TYR A 83 5.61 -1.74 7.22
C TYR A 83 6.96 -1.93 6.50
N GLY A 84 6.95 -1.89 5.16
CA GLY A 84 8.12 -1.92 4.29
C GLY A 84 8.79 -3.30 4.20
N PHE A 85 8.01 -4.37 4.34
CA PHE A 85 8.42 -5.72 3.99
C PHE A 85 8.06 -5.99 2.53
N GLY A 86 9.01 -6.50 1.75
CA GLY A 86 8.79 -6.88 0.36
C GLY A 86 8.07 -8.23 0.19
N ASP A 87 7.98 -9.03 1.26
CA ASP A 87 7.29 -10.32 1.28
C ASP A 87 6.37 -10.40 2.51
N TYR A 88 5.10 -10.75 2.29
CA TYR A 88 4.09 -10.89 3.33
C TYR A 88 4.29 -12.14 4.18
N ARG A 89 5.01 -13.15 3.68
CA ARG A 89 5.35 -14.36 4.43
C ARG A 89 6.16 -14.05 5.68
N VAL A 90 6.92 -12.96 5.68
CA VAL A 90 7.64 -12.46 6.86
C VAL A 90 6.68 -12.15 8.01
N LEU A 91 5.44 -11.75 7.72
CA LEU A 91 4.38 -11.55 8.71
C LEU A 91 3.57 -12.84 8.93
N TYR A 92 3.14 -13.50 7.85
CA TYR A 92 2.23 -14.65 7.93
C TYR A 92 2.87 -15.88 8.58
N ASP A 93 4.14 -16.15 8.29
CA ASP A 93 4.89 -17.29 8.82
C ASP A 93 5.62 -16.95 10.13
N HIS A 94 5.43 -15.74 10.67
CA HIS A 94 6.06 -15.31 11.92
C HIS A 94 5.54 -16.14 13.11
N PRO A 95 6.40 -16.62 14.02
CA PRO A 95 5.98 -17.43 15.17
C PRO A 95 4.93 -16.72 16.04
N ASP A 96 5.05 -15.40 16.23
CA ASP A 96 4.08 -14.63 17.02
C ASP A 96 2.71 -14.44 16.33
N ASN A 97 2.61 -14.77 15.04
CA ASN A 97 1.36 -14.78 14.27
C ASN A 97 0.83 -16.20 14.04
N ALA A 98 1.45 -17.23 14.64
CA ALA A 98 1.08 -18.64 14.40
C ALA A 98 -0.37 -18.96 14.78
N GLU A 99 -0.88 -18.35 15.84
CA GLU A 99 -2.28 -18.53 16.27
C GLU A 99 -3.26 -17.88 15.28
N LEU A 100 -2.92 -16.71 14.74
CA LEU A 100 -3.71 -16.07 13.69
C LEU A 100 -3.68 -16.89 12.39
N LYS A 101 -2.53 -17.49 12.04
CA LYS A 101 -2.37 -18.38 10.89
C LYS A 101 -3.21 -19.66 11.00
N LYS A 102 -3.30 -20.26 12.20
CA LYS A 102 -4.22 -21.40 12.45
C LYS A 102 -5.69 -21.00 12.27
N LYS A 103 -6.05 -19.79 12.74
CA LYS A 103 -7.41 -19.24 12.61
C LYS A 103 -7.75 -18.84 11.18
N ARG A 104 -6.76 -18.35 10.42
CA ARG A 104 -6.87 -17.87 9.04
C ARG A 104 -5.86 -18.57 8.15
N ALA A 105 -6.18 -19.80 7.75
CA ALA A 105 -5.34 -20.57 6.83
C ALA A 105 -5.20 -19.91 5.44
N ASN A 106 -6.08 -18.96 5.11
CA ASN A 106 -5.98 -18.14 3.90
C ASN A 106 -5.39 -16.75 4.26
N PRO A 107 -4.16 -16.43 3.79
CA PRO A 107 -3.46 -15.17 4.10
C PRO A 107 -4.13 -13.92 3.50
N ASN A 108 -5.07 -14.09 2.55
CA ASN A 108 -5.77 -12.98 1.91
C ASN A 108 -7.10 -12.63 2.59
N VAL A 109 -7.53 -13.40 3.60
CA VAL A 109 -8.82 -13.21 4.28
C VAL A 109 -8.58 -12.95 5.76
N LEU A 110 -8.62 -11.67 6.14
CA LEU A 110 -8.47 -11.21 7.52
C LEU A 110 -9.78 -10.58 8.01
N GLU A 111 -10.09 -10.76 9.29
CA GLU A 111 -11.24 -10.11 9.89
C GLU A 111 -10.82 -8.80 10.55
N PRO A 112 -11.61 -7.72 10.43
CA PRO A 112 -11.37 -6.50 11.18
C PRO A 112 -11.22 -6.80 12.68
N GLY A 113 -10.16 -6.28 13.30
CA GLY A 113 -9.83 -6.54 14.70
C GLY A 113 -8.88 -7.72 14.94
N ASP A 114 -8.57 -8.54 13.93
CA ASP A 114 -7.46 -9.50 14.02
C ASP A 114 -6.14 -8.72 14.27
N ARG A 115 -5.29 -9.26 15.14
CA ARG A 115 -4.04 -8.61 15.57
C ARG A 115 -2.86 -9.30 14.89
N ILE A 116 -2.13 -8.55 14.08
CA ILE A 116 -0.91 -8.99 13.42
C ILE A 116 0.27 -8.35 14.13
N VAL A 117 1.14 -9.18 14.68
CA VAL A 117 2.40 -8.73 15.24
C VAL A 117 3.34 -8.40 14.07
N ILE A 118 3.85 -7.18 14.05
CA ILE A 118 4.82 -6.74 13.04
C ILE A 118 6.21 -7.00 13.63
N PRO A 119 6.99 -7.95 13.08
CA PRO A 119 8.36 -8.17 13.50
C PRO A 119 9.17 -6.89 13.33
N ASP A 120 10.07 -6.66 14.27
CA ASP A 120 11.16 -5.73 14.02
C ASP A 120 11.85 -6.21 12.73
N LYS A 121 12.05 -5.29 11.78
CA LYS A 121 12.93 -5.57 10.65
C LYS A 121 14.29 -5.89 11.25
N GLY A 122 14.59 -7.18 11.35
CA GLY A 122 15.88 -7.65 11.81
C GLY A 122 16.91 -6.86 11.02
N LEU A 123 17.67 -6.03 11.73
CA LEU A 123 18.88 -5.47 11.17
C LEU A 123 19.64 -6.69 10.63
N LYS A 124 20.08 -6.63 9.38
CA LYS A 124 20.93 -7.68 8.85
C LYS A 124 22.23 -7.61 9.64
N VAL A 125 22.33 -8.40 10.71
CA VAL A 125 23.52 -8.52 11.53
C VAL A 125 24.43 -9.50 10.80
N GLU A 126 25.50 -8.99 10.21
CA GLU A 126 26.56 -9.83 9.67
C GLU A 126 27.30 -10.48 10.86
N GLU A 127 27.14 -11.78 11.02
CA GLU A 127 27.87 -12.56 12.01
C GLU A 127 29.33 -12.69 11.58
N GLY A 128 30.27 -12.18 12.39
CA GLY A 128 31.71 -12.23 12.10
C GLY A 128 32.39 -10.88 11.83
N LEU A 129 31.66 -9.77 11.91
CA LEU A 129 32.26 -8.43 11.86
C LEU A 129 33.07 -8.18 13.14
N ALA A 130 34.40 -8.26 13.04
CA ALA A 130 35.28 -7.95 14.17
C ALA A 130 34.98 -6.54 14.71
N THR A 131 34.70 -6.46 16.01
CA THR A 131 34.56 -5.21 16.76
C THR A 131 35.88 -4.43 16.70
N GLY A 132 35.81 -3.13 16.44
CA GLY A 132 37.00 -2.28 16.25
C GLY A 132 37.53 -2.21 14.81
N LYS A 133 36.89 -2.89 13.85
CA LYS A 133 37.16 -2.73 12.41
C LYS A 133 36.03 -1.97 11.71
N LEU A 134 36.39 -1.14 10.74
CA LEU A 134 35.43 -0.51 9.84
C LEU A 134 34.95 -1.54 8.82
N HIS A 135 33.63 -1.69 8.71
CA HIS A 135 32.98 -2.60 7.78
C HIS A 135 32.23 -1.81 6.71
N ARG A 136 32.39 -2.21 5.44
CA ARG A 136 31.76 -1.53 4.31
C ARG A 136 30.61 -2.37 3.77
N PHE A 137 29.39 -1.95 4.05
CA PHE A 137 28.18 -2.53 3.48
C PHE A 137 27.89 -1.93 2.10
N ARG A 138 27.55 -2.78 1.12
CA ARG A 138 27.18 -2.34 -0.22
C ARG A 138 25.75 -2.74 -0.54
N LEU A 139 24.85 -1.77 -0.51
CA LEU A 139 23.47 -1.94 -0.98
C LEU A 139 23.45 -1.94 -2.52
N ARG A 140 22.98 -3.03 -3.14
CA ARG A 140 22.76 -3.07 -4.59
C ARG A 140 21.39 -2.44 -4.88
N ARG A 141 21.38 -1.27 -5.51
CA ARG A 141 20.16 -0.61 -6.00
C ARG A 141 20.04 -0.80 -7.52
N PRO A 142 19.03 -1.51 -8.04
CA PRO A 142 18.81 -1.59 -9.48
C PRO A 142 18.46 -0.20 -10.02
N LYS A 143 18.98 0.14 -11.21
CA LYS A 143 18.72 1.39 -11.90
C LYS A 143 17.95 1.12 -13.19
N LYS A 144 17.00 1.99 -13.54
CA LYS A 144 16.27 2.03 -14.82
C LYS A 144 16.59 3.33 -15.55
N GLU A 145 16.54 3.29 -16.87
CA GLU A 145 16.70 4.49 -17.70
C GLU A 145 15.39 5.30 -17.71
N LEU A 146 15.46 6.53 -17.21
CA LEU A 146 14.43 7.55 -17.33
C LEU A 146 14.71 8.37 -18.59
N ARG A 147 13.72 8.47 -19.47
CA ARG A 147 13.77 9.29 -20.69
C ARG A 147 12.68 10.35 -20.64
N LEU A 148 13.05 11.61 -20.77
CA LEU A 148 12.14 12.75 -20.77
C LEU A 148 12.39 13.57 -22.02
N LYS A 149 11.37 13.78 -22.84
CA LYS A 149 11.41 14.75 -23.93
C LYS A 149 10.86 16.08 -23.42
N LEU A 150 11.68 17.11 -23.47
CA LEU A 150 11.39 18.41 -22.87
C LEU A 150 11.18 19.44 -23.98
N GLU A 151 9.99 20.01 -24.02
CA GLU A 151 9.57 21.02 -24.99
C GLU A 151 9.16 22.30 -24.27
N GLY A 152 9.42 23.45 -24.90
CA GLY A 152 8.98 24.76 -24.47
C GLY A 152 7.48 24.96 -24.67
N HIS A 153 6.96 26.09 -24.19
CA HIS A 153 5.55 26.44 -24.42
C HIS A 153 5.24 26.70 -25.90
N ASP A 154 6.26 27.02 -26.69
CA ASP A 154 6.17 27.16 -28.14
C ASP A 154 6.24 25.83 -28.90
N GLY A 155 6.29 24.70 -28.18
CA GLY A 155 6.42 23.35 -28.74
C GLY A 155 7.81 23.05 -29.31
N LYS A 156 8.80 23.94 -29.11
CA LYS A 156 10.18 23.69 -29.54
C LYS A 156 10.91 22.85 -28.51
N PRO A 157 11.81 21.94 -28.94
CA PRO A 157 12.64 21.20 -28.00
C PRO A 157 13.51 22.15 -27.18
N LEU A 158 13.59 21.90 -25.87
CA LEU A 158 14.53 22.58 -24.98
C LEU A 158 15.92 22.00 -25.21
N ALA A 159 16.53 22.31 -26.35
CA ALA A 159 17.78 21.70 -26.80
C ALA A 159 19.01 22.31 -26.13
N GLY A 160 19.95 21.49 -25.66
CA GLY A 160 21.20 21.94 -25.02
C GLY A 160 21.02 22.66 -23.68
N GLU A 161 19.81 22.63 -23.12
CA GLU A 161 19.46 23.31 -21.88
C GLU A 161 20.04 22.57 -20.68
N ALA A 162 20.66 23.32 -19.78
CA ALA A 162 21.23 22.76 -18.56
C ALA A 162 20.12 22.34 -17.59
N TYR A 163 20.25 21.14 -17.04
CA TYR A 163 19.29 20.59 -16.11
C TYR A 163 19.95 20.04 -14.84
N VAL A 164 19.16 20.03 -13.76
CA VAL A 164 19.44 19.32 -12.51
C VAL A 164 18.25 18.42 -12.19
N LEU A 165 18.45 17.11 -12.22
CA LEU A 165 17.47 16.09 -11.87
C LEU A 165 17.81 15.50 -10.49
N ASP A 166 16.97 15.72 -9.50
CA ASP A 166 17.07 15.11 -8.16
C ASP A 166 16.06 13.97 -8.02
N VAL A 167 16.55 12.75 -7.83
CA VAL A 167 15.73 11.55 -7.65
C VAL A 167 16.21 10.81 -6.41
N GLY A 168 15.41 10.83 -5.33
CA GLY A 168 15.78 10.19 -4.06
C GLY A 168 17.04 10.78 -3.40
N GLY A 169 17.36 12.04 -3.67
CA GLY A 169 18.59 12.71 -3.21
C GLY A 169 19.81 12.44 -4.08
N GLU A 170 19.70 11.63 -5.14
CA GLU A 170 20.73 11.49 -6.17
C GLU A 170 20.53 12.61 -7.20
N LYS A 171 21.44 13.59 -7.19
CA LYS A 171 21.44 14.69 -8.15
C LYS A 171 22.19 14.31 -9.42
N HIS A 172 21.57 14.58 -10.55
CA HIS A 172 22.11 14.36 -11.88
C HIS A 172 22.11 15.69 -12.62
N GLU A 173 23.28 16.15 -13.03
CA GLU A 173 23.45 17.40 -13.77
C GLU A 173 23.86 17.07 -15.20
N GLY A 174 23.33 17.83 -16.15
CA GLY A 174 23.62 17.59 -17.56
C GLY A 174 23.00 18.65 -18.46
N LYS A 175 23.02 18.36 -19.76
CA LYS A 175 22.32 19.13 -20.78
C LYS A 175 21.42 18.19 -21.56
N THR A 176 20.27 18.68 -21.99
CA THR A 176 19.44 17.98 -22.99
C THR A 176 20.16 17.92 -24.33
N ASP A 177 19.79 16.95 -25.17
CA ASP A 177 20.33 16.84 -26.52
C ASP A 177 19.70 17.84 -27.51
N GLY A 178 19.97 17.67 -28.81
CA GLY A 178 19.43 18.53 -29.87
C GLY A 178 17.90 18.45 -30.03
N ASP A 179 17.28 17.37 -29.56
CA ASP A 179 15.84 17.12 -29.64
C ASP A 179 15.14 17.40 -28.30
N GLY A 180 15.84 17.98 -27.33
CA GLY A 180 15.32 18.25 -25.99
C GLY A 180 15.15 17.00 -25.14
N LEU A 181 15.77 15.88 -25.51
CA LEU A 181 15.71 14.63 -24.77
C LEU A 181 16.74 14.63 -23.63
N LEU A 182 16.30 14.14 -22.49
CA LEU A 182 17.10 13.84 -21.31
C LEU A 182 16.99 12.34 -21.04
N ALA A 183 18.13 11.64 -20.98
CA ALA A 183 18.19 10.23 -20.61
C ALA A 183 19.12 10.03 -19.39
N GLN A 184 18.58 9.53 -18.28
CA GLN A 184 19.34 9.36 -17.03
C GLN A 184 19.01 8.04 -16.34
N LYS A 185 20.03 7.35 -15.80
CA LYS A 185 19.84 6.12 -15.01
C LYS A 185 19.48 6.45 -13.58
N VAL A 186 18.24 6.21 -13.20
CA VAL A 186 17.68 6.50 -11.87
C VAL A 186 17.39 5.20 -11.11
N PRO A 187 17.52 5.17 -9.76
CA PRO A 187 17.15 3.99 -8.97
C PRO A 187 15.65 3.65 -9.11
N VAL A 188 15.33 2.36 -9.25
CA VAL A 188 13.93 1.89 -9.40
C VAL A 188 13.11 2.05 -8.10
N SER A 189 13.77 2.24 -6.96
CA SER A 189 13.10 2.47 -5.68
C SER A 189 12.39 3.82 -5.59
N GLU A 190 12.80 4.80 -6.40
CA GLU A 190 12.30 6.16 -6.30
C GLU A 190 11.04 6.35 -7.14
N THR A 191 9.98 6.83 -6.49
CA THR A 191 8.67 7.07 -7.10
C THR A 191 8.43 8.54 -7.44
N THR A 192 9.33 9.42 -7.04
CA THR A 192 9.25 10.87 -7.27
C THR A 192 10.62 11.44 -7.60
N GLY A 193 10.63 12.54 -8.34
CA GLY A 193 11.84 13.32 -8.60
C GLY A 193 11.54 14.79 -8.87
N THR A 194 12.56 15.62 -8.85
CA THR A 194 12.44 17.04 -9.20
C THR A 194 13.43 17.36 -10.30
N LEU A 195 12.93 17.83 -11.44
CA LEU A 195 13.74 18.30 -12.56
C LEU A 195 13.74 19.83 -12.57
N THR A 196 14.91 20.43 -12.48
CA THR A 196 15.11 21.86 -12.66
C THR A 196 15.76 22.10 -14.02
N ILE A 197 15.10 22.84 -14.92
CA ILE A 197 15.60 23.14 -16.27
C ILE A 197 15.06 24.49 -16.74
N ALA A 198 15.89 25.31 -17.40
CA ALA A 198 15.50 26.62 -17.93
C ALA A 198 14.74 27.51 -16.91
N GLY A 199 15.16 27.49 -15.65
CA GLY A 199 14.53 28.25 -14.55
C GLY A 199 13.18 27.70 -14.04
N ARG A 200 12.76 26.52 -14.51
CA ARG A 200 11.52 25.84 -14.10
C ARG A 200 11.81 24.65 -13.21
N VAL A 201 10.91 24.39 -12.28
CA VAL A 201 10.95 23.22 -11.38
C VAL A 201 9.76 22.32 -11.70
N ILE A 202 10.04 21.10 -12.15
CA ILE A 202 9.07 20.09 -12.58
C ILE A 202 9.12 18.92 -11.58
N HIS A 203 7.97 18.61 -10.99
CA HIS A 203 7.85 17.46 -10.07
C HIS A 203 7.45 16.23 -10.87
N LEU A 204 8.35 15.26 -10.95
CA LEU A 204 8.16 13.99 -11.66
C LEU A 204 7.55 12.94 -10.73
N ARG A 205 6.57 12.19 -11.22
CA ARG A 205 6.06 10.98 -10.58
C ARG A 205 6.53 9.76 -11.37
N LEU A 206 7.59 9.12 -10.89
CA LEU A 206 8.24 8.00 -11.54
C LEU A 206 7.50 6.70 -11.19
N GLY A 207 7.11 5.92 -12.20
CA GLY A 207 6.44 4.61 -11.98
C GLY A 207 4.97 4.66 -11.57
N HIS A 208 4.32 5.82 -11.58
CA HIS A 208 2.90 6.01 -11.24
C HIS A 208 1.99 6.25 -12.46
N LEU A 209 2.49 5.99 -13.67
CA LEU A 209 1.69 6.16 -14.87
C LEU A 209 0.80 4.93 -15.07
N ASN A 210 -0.49 5.07 -14.81
CA ASN A 210 -1.45 4.01 -15.09
C ASN A 210 -1.51 3.74 -16.60
N PRO A 211 -1.77 2.49 -17.02
CA PRO A 211 -1.85 2.17 -18.44
C PRO A 211 -3.17 2.71 -19.03
N LEU A 212 -3.22 2.90 -20.36
CA LEU A 212 -4.41 3.46 -21.05
C LEU A 212 -5.52 2.42 -21.31
N ASP A 213 -5.28 1.17 -20.91
CA ASP A 213 -6.22 0.05 -20.91
C ASP A 213 -6.64 -0.36 -19.48
N ALA A 214 -6.36 0.48 -18.48
CA ALA A 214 -6.77 0.25 -17.10
C ALA A 214 -8.30 0.09 -16.95
N ALA A 215 -8.74 -0.54 -15.85
CA ALA A 215 -10.15 -0.87 -15.59
C ALA A 215 -11.09 0.34 -15.53
N ASP A 216 -10.56 1.55 -15.37
CA ASP A 216 -11.26 2.84 -15.46
C ASP A 216 -11.39 3.37 -16.91
N GLY A 217 -11.20 2.49 -17.90
CA GLY A 217 -11.16 2.86 -19.31
C GLY A 217 -9.90 3.61 -19.71
N GLY A 218 -8.84 3.57 -18.89
CA GLY A 218 -7.57 4.25 -19.14
C GLY A 218 -7.52 5.71 -18.72
N LEU A 219 -8.55 6.19 -18.02
CA LEU A 219 -8.70 7.62 -17.76
C LEU A 219 -7.65 8.16 -16.79
N SER A 220 -7.32 7.42 -15.73
CA SER A 220 -6.22 7.77 -14.83
C SER A 220 -4.87 7.76 -15.55
N GLY A 221 -4.68 6.83 -16.50
CA GLY A 221 -3.49 6.79 -17.35
C GLY A 221 -3.39 8.01 -18.27
N ALA A 222 -4.51 8.47 -18.83
CA ALA A 222 -4.58 9.66 -19.65
C ALA A 222 -4.36 10.94 -18.82
N GLN A 223 -4.97 11.05 -17.64
CA GLN A 223 -4.75 12.17 -16.71
C GLN A 223 -3.27 12.29 -16.32
N GLY A 224 -2.58 11.17 -16.09
CA GLY A 224 -1.14 11.16 -15.84
C GLY A 224 -0.35 11.69 -17.04
N ARG A 225 -0.62 11.18 -18.25
CA ARG A 225 0.08 11.59 -19.48
C ARG A 225 -0.18 13.06 -19.83
N LEU A 226 -1.42 13.51 -19.74
CA LEU A 226 -1.80 14.91 -19.95
C LEU A 226 -1.07 15.84 -18.98
N SER A 227 -0.95 15.45 -17.70
CA SER A 227 -0.19 16.22 -16.71
C SER A 227 1.29 16.33 -17.10
N ASN A 228 1.88 15.24 -17.58
CA ASN A 228 3.28 15.21 -18.01
C ASN A 228 3.52 16.02 -19.30
N LEU A 229 2.51 16.11 -20.17
CA LEU A 229 2.52 16.95 -21.37
C LEU A 229 2.22 18.43 -21.06
N GLY A 230 2.03 18.81 -19.80
CA GLY A 230 1.80 20.19 -19.38
C GLY A 230 0.34 20.64 -19.34
N TYR A 231 -0.61 19.76 -19.66
CA TYR A 231 -2.04 20.02 -19.45
C TYR A 231 -2.41 19.84 -17.97
N ASN A 232 -3.53 20.44 -17.55
CA ASN A 232 -3.98 20.37 -16.16
C ASN A 232 -5.29 19.58 -15.99
N PRO A 233 -5.25 18.24 -16.06
CA PRO A 233 -6.46 17.41 -15.97
C PRO A 233 -7.00 17.26 -14.54
N GLY A 234 -6.23 17.68 -13.52
CA GLY A 234 -6.53 17.39 -12.12
C GLY A 234 -5.82 16.13 -11.61
N PRO A 235 -6.25 15.55 -10.47
CA PRO A 235 -5.69 14.28 -9.98
C PRO A 235 -5.91 13.15 -10.99
N ALA A 236 -4.96 12.20 -11.05
CA ALA A 236 -5.07 10.99 -11.86
C ALA A 236 -5.93 9.92 -11.16
N ASP A 237 -7.17 10.27 -10.85
CA ASP A 237 -8.13 9.49 -10.07
C ASP A 237 -9.07 8.61 -10.92
N GLY A 238 -8.97 8.70 -12.25
CA GLY A 238 -9.84 7.96 -13.16
C GLY A 238 -11.24 8.57 -13.30
N VAL A 239 -11.45 9.81 -12.85
CA VAL A 239 -12.75 10.50 -12.93
C VAL A 239 -12.74 11.57 -14.03
N LEU A 240 -13.71 11.50 -14.94
CA LEU A 240 -13.85 12.50 -16.02
C LEU A 240 -14.47 13.81 -15.49
N GLY A 241 -13.69 14.57 -14.74
CA GLY A 241 -14.07 15.88 -14.20
C GLY A 241 -14.02 17.00 -15.23
N LYS A 242 -14.45 18.20 -14.84
CA LYS A 242 -14.40 19.40 -15.71
C LYS A 242 -12.96 19.71 -16.18
N ARG A 243 -11.99 19.61 -15.26
CA ARG A 243 -10.56 19.82 -15.55
C ARG A 243 -10.03 18.80 -16.57
N THR A 244 -10.36 17.53 -16.38
CA THR A 244 -9.95 16.46 -17.30
C THR A 244 -10.55 16.65 -18.70
N ARG A 245 -11.84 17.01 -18.80
CA ARG A 245 -12.47 17.32 -20.10
C ARG A 245 -11.82 18.49 -20.81
N MET A 246 -11.52 19.58 -20.09
CA MET A 246 -10.80 20.72 -20.66
C MET A 246 -9.39 20.35 -21.13
N ALA A 247 -8.64 19.59 -20.31
CA ALA A 247 -7.31 19.12 -20.68
C ALA A 247 -7.33 18.23 -21.93
N LEU A 248 -8.30 17.32 -22.04
CA LEU A 248 -8.50 16.50 -23.24
C LEU A 248 -8.85 17.34 -24.46
N ALA A 249 -9.76 18.32 -24.32
CA ALA A 249 -10.16 19.19 -25.41
C ALA A 249 -8.98 20.06 -25.92
N LEU A 250 -8.17 20.60 -25.00
CA LEU A 250 -6.96 21.35 -25.35
C LEU A 250 -5.95 20.45 -26.08
N PHE A 251 -5.68 19.26 -25.53
CA PHE A 251 -4.79 18.30 -26.18
C PHE A 251 -5.27 17.91 -27.59
N GLN A 252 -6.56 17.61 -27.74
CA GLN A 252 -7.14 17.29 -29.05
C GLN A 252 -7.00 18.46 -30.03
N HIS A 253 -7.27 19.68 -29.59
CA HIS A 253 -7.08 20.88 -30.40
C HIS A 253 -5.62 21.04 -30.85
N ASP A 254 -4.67 20.93 -29.92
CA ASP A 254 -3.24 21.12 -30.20
C ASP A 254 -2.69 20.03 -31.13
N GLU A 255 -3.22 18.81 -31.00
CA GLU A 255 -2.88 17.66 -31.86
C GLU A 255 -3.71 17.58 -33.14
N LYS A 256 -4.57 18.57 -33.42
CA LYS A 256 -5.44 18.65 -34.61
C LYS A 256 -6.38 17.46 -34.77
N LEU A 257 -6.90 16.97 -33.65
CA LEU A 257 -7.94 15.97 -33.56
C LEU A 257 -9.32 16.63 -33.41
N ASP A 258 -10.38 15.83 -33.56
CA ASP A 258 -11.73 16.28 -33.22
C ASP A 258 -11.82 16.60 -31.72
N VAL A 259 -12.26 17.81 -31.39
CA VAL A 259 -12.32 18.32 -30.02
C VAL A 259 -13.57 17.79 -29.30
N THR A 260 -13.51 16.55 -28.85
CA THR A 260 -14.62 15.87 -28.15
C THR A 260 -14.61 16.10 -26.64
N GLY A 261 -13.45 16.45 -26.08
CA GLY A 261 -13.22 16.55 -24.63
C GLY A 261 -13.37 15.21 -23.89
N LYS A 262 -13.34 14.08 -24.62
CA LYS A 262 -13.46 12.71 -24.11
C LYS A 262 -12.21 11.92 -24.46
N LEU A 263 -11.95 10.87 -23.69
CA LEU A 263 -10.86 9.93 -23.98
C LEU A 263 -11.36 8.86 -24.96
N ASP A 264 -11.31 9.15 -26.25
CA ASP A 264 -11.56 8.20 -27.34
C ASP A 264 -10.29 7.48 -27.79
N ASP A 265 -10.42 6.43 -28.59
CA ASP A 265 -9.30 5.59 -29.02
C ASP A 265 -8.27 6.36 -29.84
N THR A 266 -8.72 7.33 -30.65
CA THR A 266 -7.85 8.24 -31.41
C THR A 266 -7.00 9.08 -30.46
N THR A 267 -7.62 9.65 -29.42
CA THR A 267 -6.93 10.45 -28.40
C THR A 267 -5.97 9.59 -27.58
N LYS A 268 -6.36 8.35 -27.21
CA LYS A 268 -5.47 7.41 -26.50
C LYS A 268 -4.22 7.10 -27.31
N LYS A 269 -4.38 6.74 -28.58
CA LYS A 269 -3.25 6.44 -29.47
C LYS A 269 -2.32 7.65 -29.60
N LYS A 270 -2.88 8.86 -29.74
CA LYS A 270 -2.09 10.08 -29.81
C LYS A 270 -1.34 10.38 -28.50
N LEU A 271 -1.96 10.12 -27.35
CA LEU A 271 -1.29 10.23 -26.05
C LEU A 271 -0.14 9.24 -25.92
N GLU A 272 -0.28 8.01 -26.41
CA GLU A 272 0.82 7.04 -26.46
C GLU A 272 1.95 7.51 -27.37
N GLU A 273 1.63 8.03 -28.56
CA GLU A 273 2.64 8.57 -29.48
C GLU A 273 3.40 9.74 -28.88
N LYS A 274 2.72 10.65 -28.17
CA LYS A 274 3.34 11.87 -27.63
C LYS A 274 4.09 11.67 -26.33
N HIS A 275 3.64 10.74 -25.47
CA HIS A 275 4.23 10.52 -24.16
C HIS A 275 5.07 9.24 -24.07
N GLY A 276 4.86 8.26 -24.95
CA GLY A 276 5.47 6.93 -24.84
C GLY A 276 4.89 6.10 -23.69
N SER A 277 5.23 4.80 -23.71
CA SER A 277 4.78 3.77 -22.77
C SER A 277 5.63 3.65 -21.50
#